data_AF-A0A7S1XRQ6-F1
#
_entry.id   AF-A0A7S1XRQ6-F1
#
_cell.length_a   1.000
_cell.length_b   1.000
_cell.length_c   1.000
_cell.angle_alpha   90.00
_cell.angle_beta   90.00
_cell.angle_gamma   90.00
#
_symmetry.space_group_name_H-M   'P 1'
#
loop_
_entity.id
_entity.type
_entity.pdbx_description
1 polymer ?
#
loop_
_entity_poly.entity_id
_entity_poly.type
_entity_poly.pdbx_seq_one_letter_code
_entity_poly.pdbx_strand_id
1 'polypeptide(L)'
;NPNPNPNPNPNPNPNPEPIPSEEPEPGPEAEASKPGQFTRFLALDKCLRRRDFLQVLTVPDGEGYAAGDGDAAAELCFDFEWLAALRKTWHLETAAQRRTEPPSDAEAFLPTVDEIAAARADVAAVLGVGAGEDAEVAIPLNFERTGPTQPEFEQLRAAGQLALMTPELFPNPQTDLLLKVGPQPQP
;
A
#
# COMPACT_ATOMS: atom_id res chain seq x y z
N ASN A 1 -6.87 -71.48 -33.93
CA ASN A 1 -5.42 -71.68 -33.68
C ASN A 1 -4.67 -71.47 -34.98
N PRO A 2 -3.84 -70.43 -35.12
CA PRO A 2 -2.86 -69.95 -34.13
C PRO A 2 -2.99 -68.46 -33.76
N ASN A 3 -2.29 -68.09 -32.68
CA ASN A 3 -2.20 -66.77 -32.08
C ASN A 3 -1.00 -66.00 -32.69
N PRO A 4 -1.12 -64.75 -33.21
CA PRO A 4 0.03 -63.93 -33.52
C PRO A 4 0.38 -63.04 -32.32
N ASN A 5 1.58 -63.31 -31.83
CA ASN A 5 2.40 -62.61 -30.83
C ASN A 5 2.24 -61.07 -30.82
N PRO A 6 2.19 -60.40 -29.64
CA PRO A 6 2.19 -58.95 -29.56
C PRO A 6 3.60 -58.37 -29.77
N ASN A 7 3.62 -57.26 -30.52
CA ASN A 7 4.76 -56.46 -30.95
C ASN A 7 5.68 -56.03 -29.77
N PRO A 8 7.02 -56.07 -29.88
CA PRO A 8 7.91 -55.55 -28.84
C PRO A 8 7.97 -54.02 -28.92
N ASN A 9 7.62 -53.37 -27.81
CA ASN A 9 7.71 -51.93 -27.62
C ASN A 9 9.19 -51.47 -27.63
N PRO A 10 9.63 -50.57 -28.53
CA PRO A 10 10.99 -50.07 -28.50
C PRO A 10 11.07 -48.77 -27.67
N ASN A 11 11.75 -48.94 -26.53
CA ASN A 11 12.66 -48.01 -25.85
C ASN A 11 12.08 -46.80 -25.08
N PRO A 12 12.49 -46.59 -23.80
CA PRO A 12 12.14 -45.42 -23.02
C PRO A 12 12.99 -44.21 -23.42
N ASN A 13 12.33 -43.07 -23.43
CA ASN A 13 12.85 -41.72 -23.64
C ASN A 13 14.18 -41.48 -22.88
N PRO A 14 15.25 -40.95 -23.50
CA PRO A 14 16.46 -40.60 -22.77
C PRO A 14 16.18 -39.43 -21.83
N ASN A 15 16.49 -39.64 -20.55
CA ASN A 15 16.45 -38.62 -19.51
C ASN A 15 17.40 -37.46 -19.91
N PRO A 16 16.96 -36.19 -19.88
CA PRO A 16 17.88 -35.08 -20.10
C PRO A 16 18.96 -35.07 -19.02
N GLU A 17 20.20 -34.91 -19.43
CA GLU A 17 21.35 -34.76 -18.52
C GLU A 17 21.15 -33.55 -17.60
N PRO A 18 21.65 -33.60 -16.35
CA PRO A 18 21.56 -32.47 -15.43
C PRO A 18 22.38 -31.29 -15.96
N ILE A 19 21.69 -30.18 -16.18
CA ILE A 19 22.28 -28.86 -16.48
C ILE A 19 23.25 -28.48 -15.35
N PRO A 20 24.48 -28.02 -15.65
CA PRO A 20 25.38 -27.50 -14.62
C PRO A 20 24.73 -26.33 -13.88
N SER A 21 24.68 -26.42 -12.56
CA SER A 21 24.25 -25.34 -11.67
C SER A 21 25.23 -24.17 -11.79
N GLU A 22 24.81 -23.10 -12.45
CA GLU A 22 25.50 -21.81 -12.37
C GLU A 22 25.51 -21.35 -10.91
N GLU A 23 26.70 -21.17 -10.34
CA GLU A 23 26.87 -20.46 -9.08
C GLU A 23 26.29 -19.05 -9.24
N PRO A 24 25.51 -18.55 -8.25
CA PRO A 24 24.96 -17.20 -8.37
C PRO A 24 26.10 -16.19 -8.36
N GLU A 25 26.26 -15.49 -9.49
CA GLU A 25 27.04 -14.27 -9.62
C GLU A 25 26.71 -13.31 -8.45
N PRO A 26 27.71 -12.70 -7.79
CA PRO A 26 27.48 -11.77 -6.70
C PRO A 26 26.71 -10.55 -7.23
N GLY A 27 25.45 -10.41 -6.80
CA GLY A 27 24.62 -9.23 -7.07
C GLY A 27 25.24 -7.94 -6.51
N PRO A 28 24.73 -6.76 -6.92
CA PRO A 28 25.33 -5.48 -6.58
C PRO A 28 25.48 -5.35 -5.06
N GLU A 29 26.68 -4.97 -4.64
CA GLU A 29 27.09 -4.80 -3.25
C GLU A 29 26.02 -4.04 -2.47
N ALA A 30 25.42 -4.71 -1.49
CA ALA A 30 24.57 -4.07 -0.51
C ALA A 30 25.41 -3.00 0.20
N GLU A 31 25.09 -1.73 -0.01
CA GLU A 31 25.70 -0.63 0.71
C GLU A 31 25.66 -0.93 2.21
N ALA A 32 26.81 -0.83 2.87
CA ALA A 32 26.98 -1.23 4.25
C ALA A 32 26.02 -0.44 5.16
N SER A 33 24.93 -1.09 5.59
CA SER A 33 23.99 -0.53 6.57
C SER A 33 24.75 -0.15 7.84
N LYS A 34 24.50 1.05 8.37
CA LYS A 34 25.10 1.51 9.64
C LYS A 34 24.91 0.42 10.71
N PRO A 35 25.93 0.13 11.54
CA PRO A 35 25.81 -0.89 12.58
C PRO A 35 24.65 -0.53 13.52
N GLY A 36 23.64 -1.40 13.58
CA GLY A 36 22.43 -1.20 14.38
C GLY A 36 21.15 -0.85 13.59
N GLN A 37 21.24 -0.53 12.30
CA GLN A 37 20.06 -0.45 11.43
C GLN A 37 19.75 -1.83 10.85
N PHE A 38 18.60 -2.38 11.21
CA PHE A 38 18.10 -3.62 10.64
C PHE A 38 16.62 -3.46 10.27
N THR A 39 16.25 -4.02 9.13
CA THR A 39 14.84 -4.08 8.70
C THR A 39 14.29 -5.44 9.11
N ARG A 40 13.24 -5.45 9.95
CA ARG A 40 12.51 -6.67 10.30
C ARG A 40 11.41 -6.91 9.27
N PHE A 41 11.63 -7.86 8.38
CA PHE A 41 10.62 -8.25 7.41
C PHE A 41 9.51 -9.04 8.07
N LEU A 42 8.26 -8.66 7.77
CA LEU A 42 7.08 -9.38 8.21
C LEU A 42 6.20 -9.75 7.03
N ALA A 43 6.00 -11.06 6.83
CA ALA A 43 5.15 -11.59 5.78
C ALA A 43 3.79 -11.98 6.38
N LEU A 44 2.75 -11.25 6.02
CA LEU A 44 1.36 -11.52 6.42
C LEU A 44 0.66 -12.34 5.33
N ASP A 45 -0.19 -13.29 5.72
CA ASP A 45 -1.02 -14.06 4.78
C ASP A 45 -2.42 -13.43 4.65
N LYS A 46 -3.12 -13.78 3.57
CA LYS A 46 -4.50 -13.31 3.31
C LYS A 46 -5.46 -13.97 4.30
N CYS A 47 -6.44 -13.19 4.76
CA CYS A 47 -7.59 -13.71 5.50
C CYS A 47 -8.49 -14.53 4.55
N LEU A 48 -8.14 -15.80 4.33
CA LEU A 48 -8.95 -16.73 3.55
C LEU A 48 -10.04 -17.36 4.43
N ARG A 49 -11.09 -17.90 3.81
CA ARG A 49 -12.13 -18.62 4.55
C ARG A 49 -11.52 -19.66 5.48
N ARG A 50 -11.93 -19.65 6.76
CA ARG A 50 -11.48 -20.56 7.83
C ARG A 50 -9.98 -20.42 8.18
N ARG A 51 -9.36 -19.31 7.79
CA ARG A 51 -8.02 -18.94 8.22
C ARG A 51 -8.09 -17.57 8.87
N ASP A 52 -8.00 -17.55 10.18
CA ASP A 52 -7.90 -16.32 10.95
C ASP A 52 -6.42 -15.96 11.05
N PHE A 53 -6.03 -14.83 10.47
CA PHE A 53 -4.66 -14.34 10.54
C PHE A 53 -4.67 -12.89 10.99
N LEU A 54 -4.25 -12.67 12.24
CA LEU A 54 -4.05 -11.36 12.84
C LEU A 54 -2.71 -11.39 13.58
N GLN A 55 -1.87 -10.41 13.32
CA GLN A 55 -0.62 -10.24 14.04
C GLN A 55 -0.64 -8.92 14.80
N VAL A 56 -0.35 -9.01 16.09
CA VAL A 56 -0.19 -7.84 16.96
C VAL A 56 1.30 -7.65 17.21
N LEU A 57 1.81 -6.47 16.90
CA LEU A 57 3.18 -6.07 17.18
C LEU A 57 3.18 -5.10 18.36
N THR A 58 4.08 -5.31 19.31
CA THR A 58 4.38 -4.33 20.35
C THR A 58 5.61 -3.55 19.93
N VAL A 59 5.43 -2.26 19.69
CA VAL A 59 6.53 -1.32 19.46
C VAL A 59 6.80 -0.64 20.80
N PRO A 60 8.02 -0.71 21.33
CA PRO A 60 8.35 0.00 22.56
C PRO A 60 8.29 1.50 22.32
N ASP A 61 7.82 2.26 23.31
CA ASP A 61 7.89 3.72 23.31
C ASP A 61 9.38 4.11 23.26
N GLY A 62 9.84 4.61 22.12
CA GLY A 62 11.23 4.99 21.89
C GLY A 62 11.44 6.49 22.04
N GLU A 63 12.70 6.94 22.14
CA GLU A 63 13.09 8.37 22.21
C GLU A 63 12.70 9.23 20.98
N GLY A 64 12.01 8.65 19.98
CA GLY A 64 11.41 9.35 18.83
C GLY A 64 9.89 9.19 18.72
N TYR A 65 9.27 8.38 19.59
CA TYR A 65 7.82 8.23 19.75
C TYR A 65 7.51 8.52 21.21
N ALA A 66 7.91 9.71 21.69
CA ALA A 66 7.71 10.08 23.07
C ALA A 66 6.20 10.13 23.34
N ALA A 67 5.68 9.07 23.94
CA ALA A 67 4.55 9.18 24.83
C ALA A 67 4.98 10.22 25.88
N GLY A 68 4.40 11.42 25.81
CA GLY A 68 4.46 12.36 26.90
C GLY A 68 4.05 11.65 28.19
N ASP A 69 4.65 12.07 29.30
CA ASP A 69 4.41 11.53 30.62
C ASP A 69 2.89 11.50 30.91
N GLY A 70 2.26 10.32 30.73
CA GLY A 70 0.83 10.08 30.88
C GLY A 70 0.03 10.04 29.57
N ASP A 71 -0.61 8.88 29.30
CA ASP A 71 -1.86 8.66 28.53
C ASP A 71 -2.11 9.50 27.25
N ALA A 72 -1.07 10.05 26.63
CA ALA A 72 -1.16 10.78 25.38
C ALA A 72 -1.27 9.72 24.28
N ALA A 73 -2.52 9.35 23.96
CA ALA A 73 -2.83 8.46 22.86
C ALA A 73 -2.14 8.97 21.59
N ALA A 74 -1.39 8.09 20.90
CA ALA A 74 -0.79 8.42 19.62
C ALA A 74 -1.87 8.93 18.65
N GLU A 75 -1.66 10.12 18.11
CA GLU A 75 -2.61 10.75 17.19
C GLU A 75 -2.26 10.43 15.73
N LEU A 76 -3.30 10.25 14.92
CA LEU A 76 -3.15 10.05 13.49
C LEU A 76 -2.98 11.42 12.81
N CYS A 77 -1.84 11.65 12.18
CA CYS A 77 -1.47 12.95 11.58
C CYS A 77 -1.22 12.83 10.07
N PHE A 78 -1.27 13.97 9.37
CA PHE A 78 -0.83 14.04 7.98
C PHE A 78 0.70 13.99 7.90
N ASP A 79 1.21 13.23 6.93
CA ASP A 79 2.60 13.28 6.52
C ASP A 79 2.75 14.30 5.38
N PHE A 80 3.35 15.45 5.69
CA PHE A 80 3.49 16.55 4.72
C PHE A 80 4.52 16.27 3.64
N GLU A 81 5.53 15.44 3.92
CA GLU A 81 6.50 15.01 2.91
C GLU A 81 5.80 14.10 1.90
N TRP A 82 5.02 13.14 2.39
CA TRP A 82 4.20 12.27 1.54
C TRP A 82 3.16 13.06 0.73
N LEU A 83 2.48 14.04 1.33
CA LEU A 83 1.52 14.90 0.61
C LEU A 83 2.20 15.75 -0.48
N ALA A 84 3.38 16.32 -0.19
CA ALA A 84 4.14 17.08 -1.16
C ALA A 84 4.62 16.19 -2.32
N ALA A 85 5.08 14.97 -2.03
CA ALA A 85 5.44 13.99 -3.04
C ALA A 85 4.23 13.62 -3.92
N LEU A 86 3.08 13.33 -3.30
CA LEU A 86 1.83 12.99 -4.00
C LEU A 86 1.41 14.10 -4.99
N ARG A 87 1.51 15.37 -4.57
CA ARG A 87 1.22 16.52 -5.43
C ARG A 87 2.17 16.60 -6.62
N LYS A 88 3.46 16.39 -6.37
CA LYS A 88 4.50 16.44 -7.40
C LYS A 88 4.33 15.34 -8.44
N THR A 89 3.90 14.15 -8.02
CA THR A 89 3.70 12.98 -8.89
C THR A 89 2.30 12.86 -9.48
N TRP A 90 1.36 13.78 -9.18
CA TRP A 90 -0.05 13.65 -9.60
C TRP A 90 -0.25 13.50 -11.10
N HIS A 91 0.56 14.16 -11.91
CA HIS A 91 0.48 14.08 -13.37
C HIS A 91 0.80 12.67 -13.91
N LEU A 92 1.35 11.78 -13.08
CA LEU A 92 1.58 10.37 -13.39
C LEU A 92 0.32 9.51 -13.12
N GLU A 93 -0.63 10.01 -12.31
CA GLU A 93 -1.92 9.36 -12.08
C GLU A 93 -2.79 9.50 -13.34
N THR A 94 -3.10 8.38 -13.97
CA THR A 94 -3.96 8.35 -15.15
C THR A 94 -4.96 7.21 -15.04
N ALA A 95 -6.23 7.51 -15.32
CA ALA A 95 -7.29 6.50 -15.44
C ALA A 95 -7.19 5.72 -16.77
N ALA A 96 -6.29 6.11 -17.67
CA ALA A 96 -6.09 5.41 -18.93
C ALA A 96 -5.40 4.06 -18.69
N GLN A 97 -5.88 3.00 -19.36
CA GLN A 97 -5.22 1.70 -19.39
C GLN A 97 -3.98 1.72 -20.29
N ARG A 98 -2.97 2.51 -19.90
CA ARG A 98 -1.68 2.60 -20.59
C ARG A 98 -0.55 2.45 -19.59
N ARG A 99 0.60 2.01 -20.08
CA ARG A 99 1.82 1.97 -19.28
C ARG A 99 2.29 3.41 -19.00
N THR A 100 2.28 3.82 -17.75
CA THR A 100 3.00 5.02 -17.30
C THR A 100 4.47 4.67 -17.17
N GLU A 101 5.34 5.44 -17.81
CA GLU A 101 6.78 5.28 -17.64
C GLU A 101 7.18 5.84 -16.27
N PRO A 102 7.93 5.09 -15.46
CA PRO A 102 8.41 5.62 -14.20
C PRO A 102 9.37 6.78 -14.48
N PRO A 103 9.39 7.80 -13.62
CA PRO A 103 10.35 8.88 -13.76
C PRO A 103 11.79 8.34 -13.76
N SER A 104 12.59 8.82 -14.70
CA SER A 104 13.99 8.41 -14.87
C SER A 104 14.92 8.97 -13.79
N ASP A 105 14.50 10.07 -13.16
CA ASP A 105 15.21 10.73 -12.08
C ASP A 105 14.30 10.77 -10.86
N ALA A 106 14.58 9.91 -9.88
CA ALA A 106 13.79 9.83 -8.66
C ALA A 106 14.03 11.03 -7.73
N GLU A 107 15.22 11.63 -7.76
CA GLU A 107 15.57 12.77 -6.91
C GLU A 107 14.78 14.03 -7.32
N ALA A 108 14.45 14.14 -8.61
CA ALA A 108 13.59 15.21 -9.12
C ALA A 108 12.21 15.25 -8.44
N PHE A 109 11.75 14.15 -7.83
CA PHE A 109 10.45 14.04 -7.16
C PHE A 109 10.53 14.15 -5.64
N LEU A 110 11.73 14.30 -5.08
CA LEU A 110 11.88 14.62 -3.66
C LEU A 110 11.27 15.99 -3.38
N PRO A 111 10.37 16.10 -2.39
CA PRO A 111 9.84 17.38 -1.97
C PRO A 111 10.93 18.28 -1.39
N THR A 112 10.90 19.56 -1.76
CA THR A 112 11.69 20.61 -1.11
C THR A 112 11.02 21.03 0.20
N VAL A 113 11.80 21.66 1.09
CA VAL A 113 11.28 22.19 2.37
C VAL A 113 10.11 23.16 2.15
N ASP A 114 10.18 23.98 1.10
CA ASP A 114 9.12 24.93 0.75
C ASP A 114 7.85 24.22 0.27
N GLU A 115 7.97 23.13 -0.51
CA GLU A 115 6.85 22.30 -0.95
C GLU A 115 6.17 21.59 0.22
N ILE A 116 6.94 21.12 1.20
CA ILE A 116 6.43 20.50 2.44
C ILE A 116 5.68 21.54 3.29
N ALA A 117 6.26 22.75 3.45
CA ALA A 117 5.61 23.84 4.17
C ALA A 117 4.30 24.29 3.49
N ALA A 118 4.29 24.35 2.17
CA ALA A 118 3.08 24.64 1.39
C ALA A 118 2.01 23.55 1.57
N ALA A 119 2.40 22.26 1.56
CA ALA A 119 1.48 21.17 1.85
C ALA A 119 0.84 21.30 3.23
N ARG A 120 1.62 21.66 4.25
CA ARG A 120 1.08 21.92 5.58
C ARG A 120 0.08 23.08 5.61
N ALA A 121 0.43 24.20 4.97
CA ALA A 121 -0.43 25.39 4.94
C ALA A 121 -1.78 25.12 4.27
N ASP A 122 -1.80 24.33 3.20
CA ASP A 122 -3.02 23.96 2.50
C ASP A 122 -3.91 23.03 3.34
N VAL A 123 -3.32 22.05 4.03
CA VAL A 123 -4.09 21.19 4.95
C VAL A 123 -4.69 22.04 6.06
N ALA A 124 -3.92 22.96 6.66
CA ALA A 124 -4.44 23.88 7.66
C ALA A 124 -5.62 24.72 7.15
N ALA A 125 -5.51 25.24 5.92
CA ALA A 125 -6.57 26.00 5.27
C ALA A 125 -7.84 25.16 5.02
N VAL A 126 -7.70 23.91 4.55
CA VAL A 126 -8.83 23.00 4.32
C VAL A 126 -9.52 22.59 5.62
N LEU A 127 -8.75 22.39 6.69
CA LEU A 127 -9.27 22.08 8.02
C LEU A 127 -9.83 23.31 8.76
N GLY A 128 -9.60 24.51 8.23
CA GLY A 128 -10.00 25.76 8.89
C GLY A 128 -9.25 26.03 10.19
N VAL A 129 -8.07 25.44 10.37
CA VAL A 129 -7.17 25.71 11.48
C VAL A 129 -6.16 26.80 11.08
N GLY A 130 -5.61 27.52 12.07
CA GLY A 130 -4.65 28.59 11.78
C GLY A 130 -3.42 28.08 11.02
N ALA A 131 -2.77 28.92 10.21
CA ALA A 131 -1.57 28.54 9.44
C ALA A 131 -0.26 28.59 10.25
N GLY A 132 -0.35 28.67 11.59
CA GLY A 132 0.82 28.79 12.47
C GLY A 132 1.58 27.46 12.60
N GLU A 133 2.87 27.54 12.94
CA GLU A 133 3.69 26.34 13.16
C GLU A 133 3.22 25.47 14.34
N ASP A 134 2.39 26.03 15.22
CA ASP A 134 1.76 25.34 16.36
C ASP A 134 0.34 24.84 16.06
N ALA A 135 -0.18 25.08 14.85
CA ALA A 135 -1.50 24.60 14.50
C ALA A 135 -1.52 23.07 14.43
N GLU A 136 -2.47 22.49 15.15
CA GLU A 136 -2.70 21.06 15.20
C GLU A 136 -3.37 20.61 13.90
N VAL A 137 -2.57 20.02 13.01
CA VAL A 137 -2.99 19.55 11.69
C VAL A 137 -3.13 18.02 11.75
N ALA A 138 -3.97 17.55 12.66
CA ALA A 138 -4.28 16.13 12.83
C ALA A 138 -5.35 15.66 11.83
N ILE A 139 -5.42 14.35 11.61
CA ILE A 139 -6.49 13.75 10.81
C ILE A 139 -7.77 13.76 11.66
N PRO A 140 -8.87 14.37 11.17
CA PRO A 140 -10.12 14.41 11.93
C PRO A 140 -10.62 12.99 12.27
N LEU A 141 -11.06 12.80 13.51
CA LEU A 141 -11.62 11.54 14.00
C LEU A 141 -13.10 11.35 13.60
N ASN A 142 -13.45 11.70 12.37
CA ASN A 142 -14.79 11.55 11.79
C ASN A 142 -14.92 10.23 11.00
N PHE A 143 -14.30 9.15 11.50
CA PHE A 143 -14.39 7.83 10.88
C PHE A 143 -15.79 7.27 11.04
N GLU A 144 -16.41 6.94 9.92
CA GLU A 144 -17.71 6.31 9.89
C GLU A 144 -17.70 5.06 9.00
N ARG A 145 -18.70 4.21 9.19
CA ARG A 145 -18.84 2.98 8.44
C ARG A 145 -19.33 3.30 7.03
N THR A 146 -18.43 3.23 6.05
CA THR A 146 -18.76 3.58 4.65
C THR A 146 -19.42 2.45 3.87
N GLY A 147 -19.37 1.19 4.33
CA GLY A 147 -19.92 0.06 3.58
C GLY A 147 -20.43 -1.14 4.41
N PRO A 148 -21.01 -2.16 3.73
CA PRO A 148 -21.50 -3.38 4.37
C PRO A 148 -20.38 -4.17 5.05
N THR A 149 -20.67 -4.83 6.17
CA THR A 149 -19.75 -5.84 6.75
C THR A 149 -19.75 -7.10 5.89
N GLN A 150 -18.76 -7.98 6.04
CA GLN A 150 -18.72 -9.24 5.28
C GLN A 150 -20.00 -10.10 5.45
N PRO A 151 -20.57 -10.30 6.65
CA PRO A 151 -21.84 -11.02 6.80
C PRO A 151 -23.01 -10.36 6.09
N GLU A 152 -23.11 -9.03 6.15
CA GLU A 152 -24.17 -8.28 5.48
C GLU A 152 -24.01 -8.35 3.96
N PHE A 153 -22.78 -8.27 3.45
CA PHE A 153 -22.48 -8.46 2.04
C PHE A 153 -22.90 -9.86 1.56
N GLU A 154 -22.64 -10.90 2.35
CA GLU A 154 -23.06 -12.28 2.03
C GLU A 154 -24.59 -12.43 2.02
N GLN A 155 -25.29 -11.74 2.93
CA GLN A 155 -26.76 -11.71 2.96
C GLN A 155 -27.34 -11.03 1.71
N LEU A 156 -26.82 -9.85 1.35
CA LEU A 156 -27.19 -9.13 0.12
C LEU A 156 -26.94 -10.00 -1.13
N ARG A 157 -25.85 -10.77 -1.12
CA ARG A 157 -25.50 -11.70 -2.20
C ARG A 157 -26.51 -12.83 -2.30
N ALA A 158 -26.80 -13.48 -1.19
CA ALA A 158 -27.74 -14.60 -1.13
C ALA A 158 -29.16 -14.16 -1.51
N ALA A 159 -29.54 -12.92 -1.19
CA ALA A 159 -30.81 -12.32 -1.58
C ALA A 159 -30.90 -11.94 -3.08
N GLY A 160 -29.82 -12.14 -3.86
CA GLY A 160 -29.78 -11.76 -5.28
C GLY A 160 -29.75 -10.25 -5.52
N GLN A 161 -29.53 -9.46 -4.47
CA GLN A 161 -29.56 -7.98 -4.51
C GLN A 161 -28.24 -7.39 -5.05
N LEU A 162 -27.22 -8.23 -5.27
CA LEU A 162 -25.92 -7.84 -5.81
C LEU A 162 -25.88 -7.70 -7.34
N ALA A 163 -26.89 -8.20 -8.06
CA ALA A 163 -26.89 -8.25 -9.54
C ALA A 163 -27.26 -6.92 -10.23
N LEU A 164 -27.58 -5.87 -9.46
CA LEU A 164 -27.94 -4.54 -9.97
C LEU A 164 -27.04 -3.41 -9.43
N MET A 165 -25.98 -3.75 -8.69
CA MET A 165 -25.07 -2.74 -8.16
C MET A 165 -24.22 -2.19 -9.31
N THR A 166 -24.69 -1.11 -9.93
CA THR A 166 -23.80 0.04 -10.12
C THR A 166 -23.04 0.16 -8.81
N PRO A 167 -21.69 0.22 -8.79
CA PRO A 167 -20.98 0.38 -7.54
C PRO A 167 -21.55 1.63 -6.88
N GLU A 168 -22.39 1.43 -5.86
CA GLU A 168 -22.88 2.52 -5.04
C GLU A 168 -21.59 3.12 -4.51
N LEU A 169 -21.32 4.35 -4.93
CA LEU A 169 -20.14 5.04 -4.48
C LEU A 169 -20.34 5.18 -2.97
N PHE A 170 -19.49 4.52 -2.20
CA PHE A 170 -19.43 4.64 -0.75
C PHE A 170 -18.38 5.71 -0.46
N PRO A 171 -18.75 7.00 -0.43
CA PRO A 171 -17.78 8.06 -0.19
C PRO A 171 -17.14 7.84 1.17
N ASN A 172 -15.84 8.09 1.23
CA ASN A 172 -15.08 8.00 2.46
C ASN A 172 -14.69 9.45 2.84
N PRO A 173 -15.14 9.96 4.00
CA PRO A 173 -14.89 11.36 4.36
C PRO A 173 -13.39 11.67 4.47
N GLN A 174 -12.54 10.70 4.81
CA GLN A 174 -11.09 10.86 4.79
C GLN A 174 -10.54 10.89 3.37
N THR A 175 -11.10 10.13 2.43
CA THR A 175 -10.75 10.22 0.99
C THR A 175 -11.15 11.58 0.42
N ASP A 176 -12.36 12.06 0.73
CA ASP A 176 -12.82 13.38 0.28
C ASP A 176 -11.96 14.50 0.84
N LEU A 177 -11.51 14.38 2.10
CA LEU A 177 -10.55 15.29 2.70
C LEU A 177 -9.21 15.24 1.98
N LEU A 178 -8.68 14.03 1.72
CA LEU A 178 -7.44 13.84 0.96
C LEU A 178 -7.52 14.49 -0.43
N LEU A 179 -8.65 14.39 -1.12
CA LEU A 179 -8.85 15.02 -2.44
C LEU A 179 -8.93 16.55 -2.38
N LYS A 180 -9.37 17.12 -1.25
CA LYS A 180 -9.39 18.57 -1.04
C LYS A 180 -7.99 19.13 -0.73
N VAL A 181 -7.20 18.41 0.05
CA VAL A 181 -5.80 18.80 0.36
C VAL A 181 -4.82 18.36 -0.73
N GLY A 182 -5.23 17.40 -1.55
CA GLY A 182 -4.47 16.88 -2.67
C GLY A 182 -4.36 17.87 -3.83
N PRO A 183 -3.55 17.51 -4.83
CA PRO A 183 -3.40 18.29 -6.06
C PRO A 183 -4.76 18.54 -6.70
N GLN A 184 -5.11 19.81 -6.86
CA GLN A 184 -6.31 20.20 -7.58
C GLN A 184 -6.07 20.00 -9.08
N PRO A 185 -7.06 19.52 -9.84
CA PRO A 185 -6.95 19.46 -11.29
C PRO A 185 -6.64 20.86 -11.82
N GLN A 186 -5.49 21.00 -12.48
CA GLN A 186 -5.17 22.21 -13.22
C GLN A 186 -6.23 22.39 -14.32
N PRO A 187 -6.74 23.62 -14.55
CA PRO A 187 -7.76 23.89 -15.56
C PRO A 187 -7.30 23.55 -17.00
#